data_AF-A0A2G2M687-F1
#
_entry.id   AF-A0A2G2M687-F1
#
_cell.length_a   1.000
_cell.length_b   1.000
_cell.length_c   1.000
_cell.angle_alpha   90.00
_cell.angle_beta   90.00
_cell.angle_gamma   90.00
#
_symmetry.space_group_name_H-M   'P 1'
#
loop_
_entity.id
_entity.type
_entity.pdbx_description
1 polymer ?
#
loop_
_entity_poly.entity_id
_entity_poly.type
_entity_poly.pdbx_seq_one_letter_code
_entity_poly.pdbx_strand_id
1 'polypeptide(L)'
;MKINFKHVLVVYITAIGVNLLDSVKYPDSKIGLVNVAVSLLAFATIIIFSNYQIRNSNSNSKRNNVFLVAAIWSGILVYIITVFKDVMLNNTILDMFSNIQFPLYILFVTPLFGLNYFLEVTYGKLSMIIAIVYSVVLIIKVFLEKKYARN
;
A
#
# COMPACT_ATOMS: atom_id res chain seq x y z
N MET A 1 8.08 22.81 -2.54
CA MET A 1 9.10 21.75 -2.69
C MET A 1 8.73 20.88 -3.89
N LYS A 2 9.63 20.68 -4.87
CA LYS A 2 9.38 19.78 -6.02
C LYS A 2 9.70 18.34 -5.59
N ILE A 3 8.70 17.50 -5.35
CA ILE A 3 8.92 16.06 -5.11
C ILE A 3 8.96 15.36 -6.45
N ASN A 4 10.08 14.69 -6.75
CA ASN A 4 10.21 13.85 -7.93
C ASN A 4 9.90 12.38 -7.60
N PHE A 5 9.68 11.57 -8.63
CA PHE A 5 9.38 10.14 -8.47
C PHE A 5 10.51 9.37 -7.74
N LYS A 6 11.77 9.77 -7.89
CA LYS A 6 12.90 9.12 -7.21
C LYS A 6 12.81 9.28 -5.69
N HIS A 7 12.39 10.44 -5.18
CA HIS A 7 12.20 10.64 -3.74
C HIS A 7 11.10 9.71 -3.19
N VAL A 8 9.98 9.59 -3.92
CA VAL A 8 8.91 8.66 -3.57
C VAL A 8 9.45 7.23 -3.49
N LEU A 9 10.21 6.81 -4.52
CA LEU A 9 10.81 5.49 -4.57
C LEU A 9 11.74 5.21 -3.39
N VAL A 10 12.62 6.16 -3.03
CA VAL A 10 13.54 6.02 -1.90
C VAL A 10 12.79 5.87 -0.58
N VAL A 11 11.80 6.72 -0.31
CA VAL A 11 10.98 6.63 0.90
C VAL A 11 10.23 5.29 0.93
N TYR A 12 9.69 4.86 -0.20
CA TYR A 12 8.93 3.63 -0.31
C TYR A 12 9.79 2.38 -0.08
N ILE A 13 10.97 2.31 -0.71
CA ILE A 13 11.94 1.22 -0.49
C ILE A 13 12.42 1.20 0.96
N THR A 14 12.66 2.37 1.56
CA THR A 14 13.04 2.48 2.97
C THR A 14 11.94 1.93 3.87
N ALA A 15 10.69 2.29 3.61
CA ALA A 15 9.55 1.78 4.37
C ALA A 15 9.39 0.26 4.22
N ILE A 16 9.60 -0.30 3.02
CA ILE A 16 9.65 -1.76 2.83
C ILE A 16 10.77 -2.35 3.68
N GLY A 17 12.00 -1.86 3.55
CA GLY A 17 13.16 -2.43 4.24
C GLY A 17 13.01 -2.45 5.77
N VAL A 18 12.48 -1.37 6.35
CA VAL A 18 12.24 -1.26 7.79
C VAL A 18 11.08 -2.16 8.25
N ASN A 19 9.99 -2.23 7.47
CA ASN A 19 8.81 -2.98 7.89
C ASN A 19 8.83 -4.46 7.50
N LEU A 20 9.72 -4.91 6.62
CA LEU A 20 9.64 -6.25 6.02
C LEU A 20 9.71 -7.38 7.05
N LEU A 21 10.66 -7.30 7.99
CA LEU A 21 10.82 -8.35 8.99
C LEU A 21 9.61 -8.41 9.93
N ASP A 22 9.10 -7.24 10.33
CA ASP A 22 7.97 -7.18 11.24
C ASP A 22 6.68 -7.60 10.55
N SER A 23 6.48 -7.21 9.28
CA SER A 23 5.26 -7.54 8.53
C SER A 23 5.11 -9.03 8.24
N VAL A 24 6.22 -9.73 7.99
CA VAL A 24 6.21 -11.17 7.72
C VAL A 24 6.04 -11.98 9.01
N LYS A 25 6.60 -11.50 10.13
CA LYS A 25 6.60 -12.25 11.41
C LYS A 25 5.41 -11.92 12.32
N TYR A 26 4.61 -10.91 12.01
CA TYR A 26 3.52 -10.50 12.88
C TYR A 26 2.46 -11.61 13.03
N PRO A 27 1.96 -11.90 14.26
CA PRO A 27 2.09 -11.12 15.49
C PRO A 27 3.31 -11.45 16.39
N ASP A 28 4.23 -12.30 15.95
CA ASP A 28 5.36 -12.74 16.77
C ASP A 28 6.46 -11.66 16.90
N SER A 29 6.46 -10.67 16.00
CA SER A 29 7.33 -9.49 16.03
C SER A 29 6.67 -8.31 16.74
N LYS A 30 7.47 -7.49 17.42
CA LYS A 30 7.00 -6.23 18.02
C LYS A 30 7.15 -5.09 17.03
N ILE A 31 6.05 -4.42 16.72
CA ILE A 31 6.05 -3.21 15.90
C ILE A 31 6.59 -2.05 16.76
N GLY A 32 7.64 -1.37 16.27
CA GLY A 32 8.24 -0.23 16.96
C GLY A 32 7.77 1.13 16.42
N LEU A 33 8.12 2.20 17.14
CA LEU A 33 7.84 3.58 16.69
C LEU A 33 8.54 3.93 15.37
N VAL A 34 9.67 3.28 15.06
CA VAL A 34 10.36 3.46 13.78
C VAL A 34 9.49 2.96 12.62
N ASN A 35 8.83 1.81 12.76
CA ASN A 35 7.89 1.28 11.77
C ASN A 35 6.74 2.26 11.51
N VAL A 36 6.18 2.80 12.60
CA VAL A 36 5.12 3.82 12.53
C VAL A 36 5.62 5.04 11.76
N ALA A 37 6.79 5.57 12.11
CA ALA A 37 7.36 6.75 11.48
C ALA A 37 7.58 6.55 9.97
N VAL A 38 8.19 5.44 9.55
CA VAL A 38 8.44 5.19 8.11
C VAL A 38 7.14 4.95 7.34
N SER A 39 6.14 4.32 7.94
CA SER A 39 4.83 4.12 7.30
C SER A 39 4.07 5.43 7.15
N LEU A 40 4.09 6.30 8.14
CA LEU A 40 3.50 7.64 8.04
C LEU A 40 4.23 8.50 7.00
N LEU A 41 5.57 8.42 6.94
CA LEU A 41 6.36 9.11 5.92
C LEU A 41 6.05 8.60 4.51
N ALA A 42 5.93 7.28 4.32
CA ALA A 42 5.54 6.69 3.04
C ALA A 42 4.14 7.16 2.63
N PHE A 43 3.18 7.10 3.55
CA PHE A 43 1.81 7.56 3.31
C PHE A 43 1.75 9.05 2.93
N ALA A 44 2.40 9.91 3.72
CA ALA A 44 2.46 11.34 3.44
C ALA A 44 3.10 11.62 2.07
N THR A 45 4.16 10.90 1.72
CA THR A 45 4.86 11.04 0.44
C THR A 45 3.96 10.66 -0.74
N ILE A 46 3.16 9.59 -0.62
CA ILE A 46 2.17 9.18 -1.64
C ILE A 46 1.13 10.29 -1.86
N ILE A 47 0.61 10.89 -0.78
CA ILE A 47 -0.37 11.99 -0.86
C ILE A 47 0.24 13.23 -1.51
N ILE A 48 1.40 13.69 -1.02
CA ILE A 48 2.04 14.91 -1.53
C ILE A 48 2.42 14.74 -2.99
N PHE A 49 2.95 13.59 -3.38
CA PHE A 49 3.29 13.30 -4.77
C PHE A 49 2.06 13.25 -5.67
N SER A 50 0.98 12.60 -5.22
CA SER A 50 -0.30 12.57 -5.93
C SER A 50 -0.83 13.99 -6.18
N ASN A 51 -0.84 14.84 -5.16
CA ASN A 51 -1.29 16.23 -5.27
C ASN A 51 -0.38 17.10 -6.16
N TYR A 52 0.95 16.90 -6.07
CA TYR A 52 1.90 17.62 -6.91
C TYR A 52 1.70 17.31 -8.40
N GLN A 53 1.43 16.06 -8.76
CA GLN A 53 1.18 15.67 -10.14
C GLN A 53 -0.08 16.32 -10.72
N ILE A 54 -1.16 16.44 -9.92
CA ILE A 54 -2.41 17.08 -10.33
C ILE A 54 -2.14 18.53 -10.75
N ARG A 55 -1.42 19.30 -9.92
CA ARG A 55 -1.17 20.73 -10.15
C ARG A 55 -0.30 21.01 -11.37
N ASN A 56 0.60 20.10 -11.71
CA ASN A 56 1.60 20.33 -12.75
C ASN A 56 1.23 19.69 -14.10
N SER A 57 -0.05 19.31 -14.29
CA SER A 57 -0.65 18.73 -15.51
C SER A 57 0.29 17.75 -16.24
N ASN A 58 0.95 16.90 -15.46
CA ASN A 58 2.07 16.12 -15.96
C ASN A 58 1.57 14.76 -16.45
N SER A 59 2.05 14.29 -17.62
CA SER A 59 1.71 12.98 -18.23
C SER A 59 1.85 11.79 -17.25
N ASN A 60 2.63 11.95 -16.18
CA ASN A 60 2.79 10.99 -15.09
C ASN A 60 1.52 10.73 -14.24
N SER A 61 0.43 11.52 -14.38
CA SER A 61 -0.81 11.30 -13.61
C SER A 61 -1.42 9.92 -13.85
N LYS A 62 -1.26 9.37 -15.07
CA LYS A 62 -1.69 8.00 -15.43
C LYS A 62 -0.90 6.95 -14.67
N ARG A 63 0.42 7.09 -14.56
CA ARG A 63 1.29 6.13 -13.84
C ARG A 63 0.94 6.05 -12.35
N ASN A 64 0.64 7.19 -11.73
CA ASN A 64 0.22 7.22 -10.33
C ASN A 64 -1.17 6.57 -10.14
N ASN A 65 -2.11 6.76 -11.08
CA ASN A 65 -3.39 6.05 -11.04
C ASN A 65 -3.22 4.54 -11.13
N VAL A 66 -2.37 4.07 -12.06
CA VAL A 66 -2.06 2.64 -12.19
C VAL A 66 -1.47 2.09 -10.90
N PHE A 67 -0.54 2.82 -10.27
CA PHE A 67 0.03 2.43 -8.99
C PHE A 67 -1.03 2.33 -7.88
N LEU A 68 -1.90 3.34 -7.73
CA LEU A 68 -2.96 3.33 -6.71
C LEU A 68 -3.96 2.20 -6.96
N VAL A 69 -4.39 1.98 -8.20
CA VAL A 69 -5.30 0.89 -8.57
C VAL A 69 -4.66 -0.47 -8.31
N ALA A 70 -3.38 -0.66 -8.67
CA ALA A 70 -2.65 -1.88 -8.38
C ALA A 70 -2.56 -2.14 -6.87
N ALA A 71 -2.32 -1.10 -6.07
CA ALA A 71 -2.27 -1.21 -4.61
C ALA A 71 -3.61 -1.63 -3.99
N ILE A 72 -4.72 -1.07 -4.48
CA ILE A 72 -6.08 -1.43 -4.05
C ILE A 72 -6.36 -2.90 -4.35
N TRP A 73 -6.17 -3.33 -5.60
CA TRP A 73 -6.40 -4.72 -6.00
C TRP A 73 -5.51 -5.70 -5.27
N SER A 74 -4.26 -5.32 -5.02
CA SER A 74 -3.30 -6.11 -4.24
C SER A 74 -3.81 -6.33 -2.82
N GLY A 75 -4.24 -5.29 -2.13
CA GLY A 75 -4.74 -5.42 -0.75
C GLY A 75 -6.02 -6.26 -0.65
N ILE A 76 -6.94 -6.11 -1.61
CA ILE A 76 -8.16 -6.93 -1.72
C ILE A 76 -7.81 -8.40 -1.98
N LEU A 77 -6.93 -8.66 -2.96
CA LEU A 77 -6.54 -10.01 -3.33
C LEU A 77 -5.85 -10.72 -2.15
N VAL A 78 -4.93 -10.05 -1.46
CA VAL A 78 -4.28 -10.61 -0.26
C VAL A 78 -5.31 -10.95 0.82
N TYR A 79 -6.29 -10.09 1.04
CA TYR A 79 -7.36 -10.36 2.00
C TYR A 79 -8.18 -11.58 1.61
N ILE A 80 -8.62 -11.67 0.35
CA ILE A 80 -9.39 -12.81 -0.17
C ILE A 80 -8.61 -14.11 0.02
N ILE A 81 -7.34 -14.16 -0.40
CA ILE A 81 -6.52 -15.37 -0.26
C ILE A 81 -6.36 -15.75 1.22
N THR A 82 -6.20 -14.76 2.10
CA THR A 82 -6.11 -15.01 3.55
C THR A 82 -7.41 -15.61 4.10
N VAL A 83 -8.58 -15.14 3.65
CA VAL A 83 -9.90 -15.67 4.07
C VAL A 83 -10.11 -17.10 3.58
N PHE A 84 -9.67 -17.42 2.36
CA PHE A 84 -9.82 -18.75 1.77
C PHE A 84 -8.61 -19.68 2.01
N LYS A 85 -7.72 -19.33 2.94
CA LYS A 85 -6.44 -20.04 3.16
C LYS A 85 -6.63 -21.55 3.35
N ASP A 86 -7.58 -21.96 4.20
CA ASP A 86 -7.80 -23.38 4.50
C ASP A 86 -8.28 -24.18 3.28
N VAL A 87 -9.08 -23.55 2.40
CA VAL A 87 -9.52 -24.17 1.15
C VAL A 87 -8.37 -24.24 0.15
N MET A 88 -7.55 -23.20 0.08
CA MET A 88 -6.42 -23.12 -0.86
C MET A 88 -5.31 -24.10 -0.50
N LEU A 89 -4.95 -24.22 0.78
CA LEU A 89 -3.88 -25.12 1.23
C LEU A 89 -4.20 -26.61 1.00
N ASN A 90 -5.49 -26.97 0.99
CA ASN A 90 -5.92 -28.35 0.77
C ASN A 90 -5.92 -28.76 -0.72
N ASN A 91 -5.62 -27.84 -1.64
CA ASN A 91 -5.56 -28.11 -3.07
C ASN A 91 -4.25 -27.57 -3.66
N THR A 92 -3.39 -28.45 -4.18
CA THR A 92 -2.05 -28.10 -4.69
C THR A 92 -2.07 -26.98 -5.73
N ILE A 93 -3.07 -26.94 -6.62
CA ILE A 93 -3.17 -25.91 -7.65
C ILE A 93 -3.52 -24.56 -6.99
N LEU A 94 -4.48 -24.54 -6.08
CA LEU A 94 -4.88 -23.32 -5.38
C LEU A 94 -3.78 -22.81 -4.44
N ASP A 95 -3.03 -23.73 -3.81
CA ASP A 95 -1.88 -23.39 -2.98
C ASP A 95 -0.80 -22.65 -3.80
N MET A 96 -0.48 -23.12 -5.00
CA MET A 96 0.42 -22.42 -5.91
C MET A 96 -0.05 -21.00 -6.24
N PHE A 97 -1.35 -20.81 -6.50
CA PHE A 97 -1.91 -19.48 -6.74
C PHE A 97 -1.90 -18.60 -5.49
N SER A 98 -2.02 -19.19 -4.30
CA SER A 98 -2.01 -18.45 -3.03
C SER A 98 -0.69 -17.69 -2.82
N ASN A 99 0.41 -18.18 -3.37
CA ASN A 99 1.74 -17.58 -3.23
C ASN A 99 1.87 -16.21 -3.90
N ILE A 100 1.01 -15.86 -4.86
CA ILE A 100 1.03 -14.52 -5.48
C ILE A 100 0.71 -13.41 -4.47
N GLN A 101 0.07 -13.74 -3.35
CA GLN A 101 -0.24 -12.79 -2.30
C GLN A 101 1.03 -12.18 -1.67
N PHE A 102 2.12 -12.96 -1.56
CA PHE A 102 3.34 -12.52 -0.87
C PHE A 102 4.04 -11.35 -1.55
N PRO A 103 4.37 -11.39 -2.86
CA PRO A 103 4.97 -10.23 -3.52
C PRO A 103 4.04 -9.02 -3.51
N LEU A 104 2.73 -9.22 -3.64
CA LEU A 104 1.74 -8.13 -3.58
C LEU A 104 1.66 -7.49 -2.19
N TYR A 105 1.70 -8.31 -1.14
CA TYR A 105 1.74 -7.86 0.25
C TYR A 105 3.02 -7.07 0.55
N ILE A 106 4.18 -7.57 0.11
CA ILE A 106 5.47 -6.89 0.28
C ILE A 106 5.47 -5.54 -0.46
N LEU A 107 4.96 -5.52 -1.70
CA LEU A 107 4.99 -4.32 -2.51
C LEU A 107 4.01 -3.25 -2.05
N PHE A 108 2.80 -3.60 -1.62
CA PHE A 108 1.73 -2.61 -1.41
C PHE A 108 1.26 -2.46 0.03
N VAL A 109 1.39 -3.51 0.87
CA VAL A 109 0.91 -3.49 2.25
C VAL A 109 2.04 -3.20 3.23
N THR A 110 3.19 -3.88 3.06
CA THR A 110 4.37 -3.74 3.93
C THR A 110 4.88 -2.31 4.13
N PRO A 111 4.92 -1.42 3.11
CA PRO A 111 5.34 -0.03 3.32
C PRO A 111 4.50 0.71 4.38
N LEU A 112 3.23 0.34 4.51
CA LEU A 112 2.28 0.94 5.46
C LEU A 112 2.04 0.07 6.70
N PHE A 113 2.83 -0.99 6.90
CA PHE A 113 2.65 -1.95 7.97
C PHE A 113 2.77 -1.36 9.38
N GLY A 114 3.56 -0.31 9.57
CA GLY A 114 3.69 0.38 10.86
C GLY A 114 2.38 0.92 11.41
N LEU A 115 1.36 1.15 10.56
CA LEU A 115 0.01 1.52 11.01
C LEU A 115 -0.64 0.42 11.87
N ASN A 116 -0.19 -0.83 11.72
CA ASN A 116 -0.68 -1.95 12.52
C ASN A 116 -0.27 -1.87 13.99
N TYR A 117 0.66 -0.98 14.36
CA TYR A 117 0.94 -0.62 15.75
C TYR A 117 -0.32 -0.17 16.50
N PHE A 118 -1.25 0.51 15.81
CA PHE A 118 -2.49 1.03 16.42
C PHE A 118 -3.69 0.11 16.22
N LEU A 119 -3.65 -0.73 15.19
CA LEU A 119 -4.79 -1.56 14.78
C LEU A 119 -4.73 -2.95 15.39
N GLU A 120 -3.53 -3.47 15.61
CA GLU A 120 -3.27 -4.80 16.16
C GLU A 120 -4.01 -5.94 15.43
N VAL A 121 -4.20 -5.81 14.11
CA VAL A 121 -4.95 -6.78 13.30
C VAL A 121 -4.04 -7.76 12.56
N THR A 122 -4.62 -8.88 12.11
CA THR A 122 -3.92 -9.84 11.24
C THR A 122 -3.55 -9.23 9.90
N TYR A 123 -2.52 -9.77 9.23
CA TYR A 123 -2.02 -9.21 7.97
C TYR A 123 -3.08 -9.13 6.86
N GLY A 124 -4.02 -10.10 6.80
CA GLY A 124 -5.14 -10.06 5.87
C GLY A 124 -6.10 -8.91 6.17
N LYS A 125 -6.50 -8.71 7.43
CA LYS A 125 -7.35 -7.56 7.80
C LYS A 125 -6.64 -6.24 7.51
N LEU A 126 -5.34 -6.17 7.80
CA LEU A 126 -4.52 -5.01 7.49
C LEU A 126 -4.47 -4.74 5.98
N SER A 127 -4.31 -5.77 5.14
CA SER A 127 -4.26 -5.59 3.68
C SER A 127 -5.55 -4.97 3.14
N MET A 128 -6.71 -5.36 3.71
CA MET A 128 -7.99 -4.75 3.38
C MET A 128 -8.06 -3.27 3.82
N ILE A 129 -7.60 -2.95 5.04
CA ILE A 129 -7.53 -1.56 5.53
C ILE A 129 -6.63 -0.71 4.62
N ILE A 130 -5.46 -1.23 4.22
CA ILE A 130 -4.56 -0.53 3.32
C ILE A 130 -5.18 -0.34 1.92
N ALA A 131 -5.96 -1.30 1.42
CA ALA A 131 -6.72 -1.12 0.17
C ALA A 131 -7.73 0.05 0.28
N ILE A 132 -8.41 0.17 1.42
CA ILE A 132 -9.32 1.31 1.70
C ILE A 132 -8.53 2.62 1.72
N VAL A 133 -7.37 2.65 2.38
CA VAL A 133 -6.50 3.83 2.43
C VAL A 133 -6.10 4.29 1.01
N TYR A 134 -5.63 3.39 0.15
CA TYR A 134 -5.32 3.72 -1.24
C TYR A 134 -6.55 4.16 -2.05
N SER A 135 -7.71 3.57 -1.78
CA SER A 135 -8.98 3.97 -2.41
C SER A 135 -9.36 5.40 -2.06
N VAL A 136 -9.23 5.79 -0.79
CA VAL A 136 -9.47 7.16 -0.34
C VAL A 136 -8.53 8.14 -1.03
N VAL A 137 -7.23 7.82 -1.12
CA VAL A 137 -6.25 8.66 -1.82
C VAL A 137 -6.61 8.83 -3.30
N LEU A 138 -7.00 7.75 -3.99
CA LEU A 138 -7.41 7.79 -5.39
C LEU A 138 -8.68 8.64 -5.59
N ILE A 139 -9.68 8.47 -4.72
CA ILE A 139 -10.94 9.22 -4.78
C ILE A 139 -10.65 10.72 -4.62
N ILE A 140 -9.90 11.11 -3.58
CA ILE A 140 -9.51 12.51 -3.35
C ILE A 140 -8.76 13.06 -4.57
N LYS A 141 -7.81 12.28 -5.13
CA LYS A 141 -7.08 12.69 -6.34
C LYS A 141 -8.03 12.99 -7.50
N VAL A 142 -8.95 12.08 -7.82
CA VAL A 142 -9.92 12.24 -8.92
C VAL A 142 -10.82 13.45 -8.70
N PHE A 143 -11.28 13.69 -7.47
CA PHE A 143 -12.06 14.88 -7.14
C PHE A 143 -11.27 16.18 -7.35
N LEU A 144 -10.00 16.21 -6.93
CA LEU A 144 -9.13 17.38 -7.13
C LEU A 144 -8.82 17.60 -8.62
N GLU A 145 -8.52 16.55 -9.39
CA GLU A 145 -8.29 16.66 -10.84
C GLU A 145 -9.49 17.28 -11.56
N LYS A 146 -10.71 16.83 -11.24
CA LYS A 146 -11.95 17.40 -11.78
C LYS A 146 -12.13 18.88 -11.41
N LYS A 147 -11.75 19.26 -10.18
CA LYS A 147 -11.84 20.66 -9.72
C LYS A 147 -10.85 21.56 -10.47
N TYR A 148 -9.59 21.11 -10.64
CA TYR A 148 -8.57 21.88 -11.35
C TYR A 148 -8.82 21.96 -12.86
N ALA A 149 -9.47 20.97 -13.47
CA ALA A 149 -9.82 21.02 -14.90
C ALA A 149 -10.98 21.98 -15.23
N ARG A 150 -11.74 22.44 -14.23
CA ARG A 150 -12.87 23.37 -14.39
C ARG A 150 -12.48 24.83 -14.17
N ASN A 151 -11.32 25.09 -13.56
CA ASN A 151 -10.78 26.42 -13.28
C ASN A 151 -9.72 26.78 -14.31
#